data_AF-A0A537PM78-F1
#
_entry.id   AF-A0A537PM78-F1
#
_cell.length_a   1.000
_cell.length_b   1.000
_cell.length_c   1.000
_cell.angle_alpha   90.00
_cell.angle_beta   90.00
_cell.angle_gamma   90.00
#
_symmetry.space_group_name_H-M   'P 1'
#
loop_
_entity.id
_entity.type
_entity.pdbx_description
1 polymer ?
#
loop_
_entity_poly.entity_id
_entity_poly.type
_entity_poly.pdbx_seq_one_letter_code
_entity_poly.pdbx_strand_id
1 'polypeptide(L)'
;MQNIAVLGATGSIGASTLDVIARHPSRFRVAALTANRQVDELAELCRRHRPDYACVADSSRVPRLRERLAGAGVGCKVLAGEAGLVEV
;
A
#
# COMPACT_ATOMS: atom_id res chain seq x y z
N MET A 1 3.10 -16.38 -10.41
CA MET A 1 2.91 -14.96 -10.04
C MET A 1 3.41 -14.78 -8.61
N GLN A 2 4.35 -13.87 -8.39
CA GLN A 2 4.94 -13.60 -7.08
C GLN A 2 4.24 -12.41 -6.42
N ASN A 3 3.89 -12.58 -5.15
CA ASN A 3 3.24 -11.55 -4.35
C ASN A 3 4.30 -10.78 -3.57
N ILE A 4 4.32 -9.47 -3.75
CA ILE A 4 5.32 -8.58 -3.17
C ILE A 4 4.65 -7.66 -2.14
N ALA A 5 5.18 -7.63 -0.93
CA ALA A 5 4.88 -6.62 0.07
C ALA A 5 5.95 -5.52 -0.01
N VAL A 6 5.51 -4.26 -0.15
CA VAL A 6 6.41 -3.11 -0.23
C VAL A 6 6.28 -2.30 1.06
N LEU A 7 7.28 -2.44 1.93
CA LEU A 7 7.37 -1.70 3.17
C LEU A 7 8.01 -0.33 2.91
N GLY A 8 7.25 0.75 3.07
CA GLY A 8 7.70 2.10 2.70
C GLY A 8 7.54 2.40 1.20
N ALA A 9 6.35 2.11 0.66
CA ALA A 9 5.97 2.27 -0.74
C ALA A 9 6.11 3.70 -1.29
N THR A 10 6.02 4.71 -0.42
CA THR A 10 6.14 6.13 -0.76
C THR A 10 7.57 6.66 -0.68
N GLY A 11 8.55 5.81 -0.33
CA GLY A 11 9.97 6.13 -0.39
C GLY A 11 10.55 5.93 -1.80
N SER A 12 11.78 6.41 -2.02
CA SER A 12 12.47 6.27 -3.32
C SER A 12 12.63 4.81 -3.77
N ILE A 13 12.99 3.92 -2.83
CA ILE A 13 13.09 2.48 -3.09
C ILE A 13 11.73 1.89 -3.40
N GLY A 14 10.70 2.20 -2.58
CA GLY A 14 9.33 1.74 -2.81
C GLY A 14 8.79 2.13 -4.18
N ALA A 15 8.97 3.39 -4.59
CA ALA A 15 8.56 3.88 -5.90
C ALA A 15 9.29 3.15 -7.05
N SER A 16 10.59 2.93 -6.90
CA SER A 16 11.40 2.20 -7.89
C SER A 16 10.98 0.73 -7.99
N THR A 17 10.72 0.08 -6.85
CA THR A 17 10.21 -1.30 -6.79
C THR A 17 8.84 -1.40 -7.47
N LEU A 18 7.94 -0.46 -7.22
CA LEU A 18 6.61 -0.43 -7.84
C LEU A 18 6.68 -0.19 -9.35
N ASP A 19 7.63 0.59 -9.83
CA ASP A 19 7.87 0.76 -11.26
C ASP A 19 8.28 -0.56 -11.93
N VAL A 20 9.19 -1.33 -11.31
CA VAL A 20 9.58 -2.66 -11.81
C VAL A 20 8.38 -3.61 -11.82
N ILE A 21 7.57 -3.63 -10.76
CA ILE A 21 6.36 -4.46 -10.69
C ILE A 21 5.37 -4.07 -11.80
N ALA A 22 5.15 -2.78 -12.03
CA ALA A 22 4.24 -2.27 -13.06
C ALA A 22 4.67 -2.67 -14.48
N ARG A 23 5.99 -2.80 -14.73
CA ARG A 23 6.54 -3.25 -16.03
C ARG A 23 6.42 -4.76 -16.27
N HIS A 24 6.17 -5.54 -15.21
CA HIS A 24 6.12 -7.00 -15.27
C HIS A 24 4.86 -7.59 -14.62
N PRO A 25 3.64 -7.19 -15.06
CA PRO A 25 2.38 -7.57 -14.41
C PRO A 25 2.05 -9.06 -14.50
N SER A 26 2.65 -9.81 -15.44
CA SER A 26 2.49 -11.27 -15.54
C SER A 26 3.35 -12.03 -14.54
N ARG A 27 4.35 -11.37 -13.93
CA ARG A 27 5.30 -11.99 -13.00
C ARG A 27 5.03 -11.57 -11.56
N PHE A 28 4.71 -10.30 -11.32
CA PHE A 28 4.57 -9.73 -9.99
C PHE A 28 3.19 -9.12 -9.77
N ARG A 29 2.73 -9.23 -8.52
CA ARG A 29 1.56 -8.54 -8.00
C ARG A 29 1.91 -7.92 -6.66
N VAL A 30 1.43 -6.71 -6.42
CA VAL A 30 1.53 -6.08 -5.09
C VAL A 30 0.48 -6.70 -4.19
N ALA A 31 0.90 -7.39 -3.14
CA ALA A 31 0.00 -7.92 -2.12
C ALA A 31 -0.24 -6.89 -1.01
N ALA A 32 0.79 -6.10 -0.68
CA ALA A 32 0.68 -5.10 0.37
C ALA A 32 1.52 -3.85 0.11
N LEU A 33 0.98 -2.71 0.52
CA LEU A 33 1.66 -1.43 0.51
C LEU A 33 1.66 -0.81 1.90
N THR A 34 2.80 -0.30 2.33
CA THR A 34 2.87 0.42 3.61
C THR A 34 3.49 1.78 3.46
N ALA A 35 3.07 2.73 4.29
CA ALA A 35 3.67 4.06 4.37
C ALA A 35 3.76 4.51 5.84
N ASN A 36 4.69 5.41 6.13
CA ASN A 36 4.77 5.98 7.47
C ASN A 36 3.62 6.98 7.71
N ARG A 37 3.65 8.11 6.96
CA ARG A 37 2.69 9.22 7.11
C ARG A 37 1.99 9.68 5.83
N GLN A 38 2.51 9.30 4.66
CA GLN A 38 2.03 9.75 3.34
C GLN A 38 0.78 8.98 2.89
N VAL A 39 -0.36 9.29 3.51
CA VAL A 39 -1.63 8.57 3.32
C VAL A 39 -2.22 8.76 1.94
N ASP A 40 -2.20 9.99 1.42
CA ASP A 40 -2.83 10.29 0.14
C ASP A 40 -2.09 9.60 -1.00
N GLU A 41 -0.76 9.63 -0.96
CA GLU A 41 0.10 8.92 -1.90
C GLU A 41 -0.08 7.41 -1.77
N LEU A 42 -0.12 6.87 -0.54
CA LEU A 42 -0.43 5.46 -0.31
C LEU A 42 -1.77 5.06 -0.93
N ALA A 43 -2.82 5.87 -0.77
CA ALA A 43 -4.13 5.59 -1.35
C ALA A 43 -4.12 5.62 -2.89
N GLU A 44 -3.33 6.51 -3.50
CA GLU A 44 -3.14 6.54 -4.96
C GLU A 44 -2.41 5.29 -5.46
N LEU A 45 -1.38 4.85 -4.75
CA LEU A 45 -0.69 3.60 -5.05
C LEU A 45 -1.63 2.40 -4.89
N CYS A 46 -2.46 2.37 -3.83
CA CYS A 46 -3.47 1.33 -3.65
C CYS A 46 -4.51 1.32 -4.77
N ARG A 47 -4.92 2.48 -5.28
CA ARG A 47 -5.82 2.58 -6.44
C ARG A 47 -5.22 1.99 -7.70
N ARG A 48 -3.91 2.22 -7.93
CA ARG A 48 -3.18 1.71 -9.10
C ARG A 48 -2.90 0.22 -9.02
N HIS A 49 -2.44 -0.26 -7.86
CA HIS A 49 -1.92 -1.61 -7.71
C HIS A 49 -2.92 -2.60 -7.10
N ARG A 50 -4.03 -2.11 -6.54
CA ARG A 50 -5.11 -2.91 -5.93
C ARG A 50 -4.57 -4.01 -4.98
N PRO A 51 -3.76 -3.63 -3.95
CA PRO A 51 -3.22 -4.59 -3.01
C PRO A 51 -4.31 -5.17 -2.11
N ASP A 52 -4.02 -6.32 -1.50
CA ASP A 52 -4.90 -6.93 -0.50
C ASP A 52 -4.80 -6.16 0.84
N TYR A 53 -3.62 -5.61 1.16
CA TYR A 53 -3.34 -4.89 2.41
C TYR A 53 -2.77 -3.48 2.19
N ALA A 54 -3.20 -2.55 3.02
CA ALA A 54 -2.63 -1.21 3.12
C ALA A 54 -2.34 -0.86 4.58
N CYS A 55 -1.08 -0.61 4.93
CA CYS A 55 -0.70 -0.29 6.32
C CYS A 55 -0.14 1.13 6.43
N VAL A 56 -0.59 1.88 7.43
CA VAL A 56 0.01 3.17 7.80
C VAL A 56 0.60 3.07 9.21
N ALA A 57 1.88 3.45 9.38
CA ALA A 57 2.54 3.35 10.69
C ALA A 57 1.92 4.32 11.71
N ASP A 58 1.49 5.50 11.26
CA ASP A 58 0.77 6.46 12.10
C ASP A 58 -0.74 6.12 12.17
N SER A 59 -1.13 5.46 13.26
CA SER A 59 -2.52 5.04 13.50
C SER A 59 -3.54 6.18 13.49
N SER A 60 -3.12 7.42 13.80
CA SER A 60 -4.02 8.59 13.76
C SER A 60 -4.54 8.89 12.35
N ARG A 61 -3.86 8.36 11.32
CA ARG A 61 -4.16 8.62 9.91
C ARG A 61 -5.03 7.56 9.25
N VAL A 62 -5.31 6.46 9.95
CA VAL A 62 -6.15 5.35 9.46
C VAL A 62 -7.52 5.82 8.97
N PRO A 63 -8.25 6.74 9.66
CA PRO A 63 -9.54 7.22 9.18
C PRO A 63 -9.45 7.86 7.79
N ARG A 64 -8.44 8.71 7.56
CA ARG A 64 -8.20 9.35 6.26
C ARG A 64 -7.84 8.32 5.19
N LEU A 65 -7.03 7.31 5.52
CA LEU A 65 -6.69 6.25 4.57
C LEU A 65 -7.94 5.48 4.14
N ARG A 66 -8.80 5.10 5.10
CA ARG A 66 -10.06 4.42 4.81
C ARG A 66 -11.00 5.26 3.94
N GLU A 67 -11.15 6.54 4.26
CA GLU A 67 -11.96 7.47 3.49
C GLU A 67 -11.46 7.56 2.03
N ARG A 68 -10.16 7.76 1.84
CA ARG A 68 -9.54 7.86 0.52
C ARG A 68 -9.70 6.58 -0.29
N LEU A 69 -9.56 5.42 0.33
CA LEU A 69 -9.72 4.12 -0.32
C LEU A 69 -11.19 3.85 -0.68
N ALA A 70 -12.12 4.17 0.22
CA ALA A 70 -13.55 4.06 -0.03
C ALA A 70 -13.99 4.98 -1.19
N GLY A 71 -13.55 6.24 -1.19
CA GLY A 71 -13.82 7.19 -2.27
C GLY A 71 -13.19 6.77 -3.61
N ALA A 72 -12.09 6.00 -3.59
CA ALA A 72 -11.48 5.43 -4.78
C ALA A 72 -12.05 4.06 -5.19
N GLY A 73 -13.01 3.51 -4.44
CA GLY A 73 -13.57 2.17 -4.68
C GLY A 73 -12.54 1.04 -4.57
N VAL A 74 -11.56 1.18 -3.68
CA VAL A 74 -10.48 0.19 -3.46
C VAL A 74 -10.82 -0.66 -2.24
N GLY A 75 -11.09 -1.94 -2.46
CA GLY A 75 -11.27 -2.92 -1.38
C GLY A 75 -9.94 -3.49 -0.94
N CYS A 76 -9.30 -2.89 0.06
CA CYS A 76 -8.11 -3.44 0.72
C CYS A 76 -8.28 -3.42 2.25
N LYS A 77 -7.62 -4.37 2.93
CA LYS A 77 -7.61 -4.42 4.40
C LYS A 77 -6.66 -3.33 4.92
N VAL A 78 -7.23 -2.36 5.64
CA VAL A 78 -6.45 -1.27 6.24
C VAL A 78 -5.93 -1.68 7.61
N LEU A 79 -4.61 -1.72 7.73
CA LEU A 79 -3.84 -2.04 8.93
C LEU A 79 -3.12 -0.78 9.47
N ALA A 80 -2.68 -0.82 10.72
CA ALA A 80 -2.14 0.35 11.41
C ALA A 80 -1.03 -0.01 12.41
N GLY A 81 -0.08 0.91 12.55
CA GLY A 81 0.97 0.80 13.56
C GLY A 81 1.94 -0.36 13.32
N GLU A 82 2.74 -0.65 14.33
CA GLU A 82 3.73 -1.74 14.30
C GLU A 82 3.06 -3.11 14.18
N ALA A 83 1.96 -3.34 14.91
CA ALA A 83 1.19 -4.58 14.79
C ALA A 83 0.69 -4.81 13.35
N GLY A 84 0.21 -3.74 12.71
CA GLY A 84 -0.18 -3.79 11.30
C GLY A 84 0.97 -4.11 10.37
N LEU A 85 2.17 -3.58 10.62
CA LEU A 85 3.36 -3.89 9.83
C LEU A 85 3.82 -5.35 9.97
N VAL A 86 3.63 -5.94 11.15
CA VAL A 86 3.97 -7.36 11.42
C VAL A 86 2.94 -8.31 10.79
N GLU A 87 1.69 -7.89 10.66
CA GLU A 87 0.61 -8.70 10.06
C GLU A 87 0.70 -8.82 8.54
N VAL A 88 1.35 -7.85 7.88
CA VAL A 88 1.48 -7.75 6.41
C VAL A 88 2.41 -8.83 5.85
#